data_AF-A0A1K2EGB1-F1
#
_entry.id   AF-A0A1K2EGB1-F1
#
_cell.length_a   1.000
_cell.length_b   1.000
_cell.length_c   1.000
_cell.angle_alpha   90.00
_cell.angle_beta   90.00
_cell.angle_gamma   90.00
#
_symmetry.space_group_name_H-M   'P 1'
#
loop_
_entity.id
_entity.type
_entity.pdbx_description
1 polymer ?
#
loop_
_entity_poly.entity_id
_entity_poly.type
_entity_poly.pdbx_seq_one_letter_code
_entity_poly.pdbx_strand_id
1 'polypeptide(L)'
;MVRRWSRHPRCVSLARAELRTALAGWGLSEWEESAVLVLSELLTNAGQHARVSPGRKIETRFRPLGDGVRIEVHDASDVPPRPREPEPGACGGRGLVLVGALADRWGYGTRRGPGKVVWAEFGSVKLAP
;
A
#
# COMPACT_ATOMS: atom_id res chain seq x y z
N MET A 1 11.37 -7.89 1.56
CA MET A 1 12.03 -7.08 0.51
C MET A 1 11.72 -5.60 0.74
N VAL A 2 12.67 -4.69 0.46
CA VAL A 2 12.49 -3.22 0.57
C VAL A 2 12.94 -2.57 -0.72
N ARG A 3 12.13 -1.66 -1.29
CA ARG A 3 12.47 -0.89 -2.49
C ARG A 3 12.01 0.55 -2.43
N ARG A 4 12.73 1.42 -3.15
CA ARG A 4 12.49 2.86 -3.19
C ARG A 4 12.15 3.30 -4.61
N TRP A 5 11.09 4.06 -4.73
CA TRP A 5 10.49 4.52 -5.97
C TRP A 5 10.56 6.04 -6.08
N SER A 6 10.81 6.54 -7.28
CA SER A 6 10.54 7.95 -7.60
C SER A 6 9.03 8.13 -7.81
N ARG A 7 8.57 9.38 -7.93
CA ARG A 7 7.13 9.72 -8.04
C ARG A 7 6.54 9.48 -9.43
N HIS A 8 7.23 8.69 -10.27
CA HIS A 8 6.81 8.47 -11.63
C HIS A 8 5.70 7.41 -11.68
N PRO A 9 4.58 7.61 -12.40
CA PRO A 9 3.49 6.63 -12.48
C PRO A 9 3.95 5.22 -12.89
N ARG A 10 4.99 5.13 -13.71
CA ARG A 10 5.66 3.85 -14.09
C ARG A 10 6.16 3.05 -12.88
N CYS A 11 6.50 3.69 -11.77
CA CYS A 11 6.94 3.01 -10.55
C CYS A 11 5.82 2.19 -9.91
N VAL A 12 4.55 2.56 -10.11
CA VAL A 12 3.42 1.74 -9.63
C VAL A 12 3.41 0.39 -10.35
N SER A 13 3.57 0.39 -11.68
CA SER A 13 3.66 -0.86 -12.46
C SER A 13 4.85 -1.72 -12.06
N LEU A 14 6.01 -1.12 -11.78
CA LEU A 14 7.20 -1.83 -11.32
C LEU A 14 7.01 -2.43 -9.93
N ALA A 15 6.41 -1.68 -9.00
CA ALA A 15 6.12 -2.18 -7.66
C ALA A 15 5.10 -3.34 -7.68
N ARG A 16 4.10 -3.29 -8.57
CA ARG A 16 3.19 -4.41 -8.79
C ARG A 16 3.92 -5.66 -9.27
N ALA A 17 4.78 -5.51 -10.29
CA ALA A 17 5.55 -6.64 -10.82
C ALA A 17 6.46 -7.24 -9.73
N GLU A 18 7.09 -6.39 -8.92
CA GLU A 18 7.91 -6.83 -7.79
C GLU A 18 7.12 -7.61 -6.74
N LEU A 19 5.92 -7.13 -6.39
CA LEU A 19 5.05 -7.84 -5.44
C LEU A 19 4.61 -9.20 -5.99
N ARG A 20 4.24 -9.29 -7.27
CA ARG A 20 3.89 -10.56 -7.92
C ARG A 20 5.03 -11.57 -7.84
N THR A 21 6.24 -11.15 -8.22
CA THR A 21 7.43 -12.00 -8.13
C THR A 21 7.68 -12.47 -6.70
N ALA A 22 7.50 -11.58 -5.72
CA ALA A 22 7.67 -11.93 -4.31
C ALA A 22 6.64 -12.95 -3.83
N LEU A 23 5.36 -12.76 -4.16
CA LEU A 23 4.27 -13.67 -3.77
C LEU A 23 4.43 -15.05 -4.41
N ALA A 24 4.75 -15.11 -5.71
CA ALA A 24 5.05 -16.35 -6.39
C ALA A 24 6.25 -17.08 -5.75
N GLY A 25 7.31 -16.34 -5.41
CA GLY A 25 8.48 -16.90 -4.72
C GLY A 25 8.21 -17.37 -3.29
N TRP A 26 7.14 -16.89 -2.66
CA TRP A 26 6.70 -17.30 -1.32
C TRP A 26 5.57 -18.34 -1.33
N GLY A 27 5.06 -18.72 -2.51
CA GLY A 27 3.90 -19.62 -2.62
C GLY A 27 2.57 -18.99 -2.23
N LEU A 28 2.48 -17.65 -2.21
CA LEU A 28 1.33 -16.87 -1.72
C LEU A 28 0.50 -16.28 -2.87
N SER A 29 0.43 -16.99 -4.00
CA SER A 29 -0.24 -16.52 -5.21
C SER A 29 -1.74 -16.33 -5.04
N GLU A 30 -2.37 -16.98 -4.06
CA GLU A 30 -3.79 -16.79 -3.72
C GLU A 30 -4.12 -15.32 -3.37
N TRP A 31 -3.15 -14.59 -2.79
CA TRP A 31 -3.33 -13.20 -2.38
C TRP A 31 -2.97 -12.21 -3.48
N GLU A 32 -2.45 -12.66 -4.63
CA GLU A 32 -1.84 -11.80 -5.65
C GLU A 32 -2.77 -10.67 -6.10
N GLU A 33 -3.98 -10.99 -6.52
CA GLU A 33 -4.91 -10.01 -7.10
C GLU A 33 -5.24 -8.90 -6.08
N SER A 34 -5.66 -9.30 -4.88
CA SER A 34 -6.02 -8.41 -3.78
C SER A 34 -4.83 -7.58 -3.29
N ALA A 35 -3.66 -8.21 -3.11
CA ALA A 35 -2.43 -7.59 -2.65
C ALA A 35 -1.91 -6.54 -3.65
N VAL A 36 -1.94 -6.85 -4.95
CA VAL A 36 -1.49 -5.98 -6.03
C VAL A 36 -2.42 -4.77 -6.21
N LEU A 37 -3.72 -4.97 -6.06
CA LEU A 37 -4.70 -3.89 -6.11
C LEU A 37 -4.50 -2.93 -4.92
N VAL A 38 -4.40 -3.46 -3.71
CA VAL A 38 -4.12 -2.67 -2.50
C VAL A 38 -2.81 -1.91 -2.60
N LEU A 39 -1.73 -2.54 -3.09
CA LEU A 39 -0.47 -1.84 -3.31
C LEU A 39 -0.62 -0.64 -4.28
N SER A 40 -1.42 -0.80 -5.33
CA SER A 40 -1.66 0.27 -6.32
C SER A 40 -2.38 1.46 -5.70
N GLU A 41 -3.40 1.21 -4.87
CA GLU A 41 -4.12 2.25 -4.14
C GLU A 41 -3.21 2.96 -3.13
N LEU A 42 -2.42 2.20 -2.35
CA LEU A 42 -1.49 2.78 -1.38
C LEU A 42 -0.41 3.63 -2.04
N LEU A 43 0.18 3.18 -3.16
CA LEU A 43 1.18 3.95 -3.91
C LEU A 43 0.58 5.19 -4.57
N THR A 44 -0.65 5.10 -5.07
CA THR A 44 -1.35 6.23 -5.68
C THR A 44 -1.63 7.32 -4.63
N ASN A 45 -2.13 6.93 -3.45
CA ASN A 45 -2.32 7.83 -2.32
C ASN A 45 -0.99 8.47 -1.88
N ALA A 46 0.05 7.67 -1.69
CA ALA A 46 1.38 8.15 -1.34
C ALA A 46 1.94 9.15 -2.38
N GLY A 47 1.77 8.86 -3.68
CA GLY A 47 2.22 9.71 -4.77
C GLY A 47 1.49 11.05 -4.85
N GLN A 48 0.18 11.09 -4.58
CA GLN A 48 -0.60 12.32 -4.53
C GLN A 48 -0.17 13.22 -3.36
N HIS A 49 0.00 12.65 -2.16
CA HIS A 49 0.40 13.41 -0.97
C HIS A 49 1.88 13.79 -0.95
N ALA A 50 2.75 12.99 -1.58
CA ALA A 50 4.18 13.31 -1.71
C ALA A 50 4.46 14.53 -2.61
N ARG A 51 3.47 15.04 -3.35
CA ARG A 51 3.58 16.31 -4.10
C ARG A 51 3.74 17.52 -3.18
N VAL A 52 3.36 17.40 -1.90
CA VAL A 52 3.43 18.48 -0.90
C VAL A 52 4.86 18.64 -0.32
N SER A 53 5.73 17.63 -0.46
CA SER A 53 7.10 17.67 0.08
C SER A 53 8.14 17.43 -1.03
N PRO A 54 9.00 18.40 -1.43
CA PRO A 54 9.97 18.21 -2.51
C PRO A 54 11.00 17.08 -2.23
N GLY A 55 11.46 16.39 -3.29
CA GLY A 55 12.64 15.50 -3.27
C GLY A 55 12.58 14.12 -2.59
N ARG A 56 11.53 13.74 -1.85
CA ARG A 56 11.47 12.45 -1.14
C ARG A 56 10.79 11.31 -1.90
N LYS A 57 11.48 10.16 -1.91
CA LYS A 57 11.09 8.87 -2.51
C LYS A 57 10.00 8.16 -1.69
N ILE A 58 9.22 7.30 -2.35
CA ILE A 58 8.28 6.38 -1.70
C ILE A 58 9.00 5.04 -1.50
N GLU A 59 8.86 4.40 -0.35
CA GLU A 59 9.47 3.11 -0.07
C GLU A 59 8.39 2.04 0.11
N THR A 60 8.55 0.89 -0.53
CA THR A 60 7.69 -0.28 -0.35
C THR A 60 8.45 -1.36 0.40
N ARG A 61 7.77 -2.02 1.33
CA ARG A 61 8.28 -3.21 2.01
C ARG A 61 7.25 -4.32 1.96
N PHE A 62 7.71 -5.51 1.56
CA PHE A 62 6.90 -6.72 1.52
C PHE A 62 7.54 -7.76 2.44
N ARG A 63 6.74 -8.41 3.29
CA ARG A 63 7.20 -9.48 4.17
C ARG A 63 6.14 -10.60 4.27
N PRO A 64 6.53 -11.88 4.21
CA PRO A 64 5.60 -12.97 4.49
C PRO A 64 5.17 -12.94 5.97
N LEU A 65 4.01 -13.52 6.24
CA LEU A 65 3.30 -13.60 7.51
C LEU A 65 2.61 -14.96 7.61
N GLY A 66 3.34 -16.03 7.94
CA GLY A 66 2.79 -17.39 7.85
C GLY A 66 2.31 -17.66 6.43
N ASP A 67 1.02 -17.97 6.28
CA ASP A 67 0.33 -18.20 4.99
C ASP A 67 -0.14 -16.89 4.32
N GLY A 68 0.43 -15.76 4.74
CA GLY A 68 0.00 -14.43 4.38
C GLY A 68 1.14 -13.48 4.01
N VAL A 69 0.79 -12.24 3.66
CA VAL A 69 1.75 -11.18 3.32
C VAL A 69 1.39 -9.88 4.01
N ARG A 70 2.40 -9.15 4.49
CA ARG A 70 2.28 -7.72 4.81
C ARG A 70 2.94 -6.86 3.76
N ILE A 71 2.18 -5.86 3.35
CA ILE A 71 2.58 -4.78 2.46
C ILE A 71 2.70 -3.51 3.29
N GLU A 72 3.79 -2.78 3.14
CA GLU A 72 3.97 -1.46 3.74
C GLU A 72 4.40 -0.47 2.65
N VAL A 73 3.79 0.71 2.68
CA VAL A 73 4.13 1.86 1.85
C VAL A 73 4.50 3.01 2.76
N HIS A 74 5.73 3.48 2.62
CA HIS A 74 6.32 4.55 3.41
C HIS A 74 6.47 5.78 2.54
N ASP A 75 5.88 6.89 2.97
CA ASP A 75 6.01 8.18 2.30
C ASP A 75 6.51 9.25 3.28
N ALA A 76 6.85 10.43 2.75
CA ALA A 76 7.41 11.52 3.54
C ALA A 76 6.36 12.56 3.99
N SER A 77 5.08 12.25 3.81
CA SER A 77 3.98 13.11 4.22
C SER A 77 3.46 12.64 5.57
N ASP A 78 3.33 13.58 6.50
CA ASP A 78 2.72 13.34 7.81
C ASP A 78 1.18 13.39 7.75
N VAL A 79 0.60 13.63 6.56
CA VAL A 79 -0.85 13.65 6.36
C VAL A 79 -1.37 12.22 6.50
N PRO A 80 -2.25 11.94 7.48
CA PRO A 80 -2.81 10.61 7.66
C PRO A 80 -3.63 10.22 6.42
N PRO A 81 -3.65 8.92 6.05
CA PRO A 81 -4.50 8.45 4.98
C PRO A 81 -5.96 8.69 5.39
N ARG A 82 -6.64 9.65 4.77
CA ARG A 82 -8.05 9.93 5.06
C ARG A 82 -8.91 9.04 4.17
N PRO A 83 -9.74 8.15 4.74
CA PRO A 83 -10.83 7.54 3.98
C PRO A 83 -11.68 8.69 3.44
N ARG A 84 -11.77 8.81 2.12
CA ARG A 84 -12.68 9.78 1.53
C ARG A 84 -13.90 9.00 1.08
N GLU A 85 -15.07 9.32 1.63
CA GLU A 85 -16.32 8.79 1.10
C GLU A 85 -16.40 9.16 -0.39
N PRO A 86 -16.74 8.20 -1.27
CA PRO A 86 -16.87 8.51 -2.68
C PRO A 86 -18.00 9.51 -2.86
N GLU A 87 -17.67 10.73 -3.27
CA GLU A 87 -18.71 11.65 -3.76
C GLU A 87 -19.27 11.09 -5.08
N PRO A 88 -20.61 11.08 -5.27
CA PRO A 88 -21.21 10.59 -6.51
C PRO A 88 -20.64 11.36 -7.72
N GLY A 89 -19.85 10.68 -8.54
CA GLY A 89 -19.21 11.26 -9.74
C GLY A 89 -17.71 11.55 -9.62
N ALA A 90 -17.09 11.36 -8.45
CA ALA A 90 -15.65 11.49 -8.30
C ALA A 90 -14.93 10.17 -8.67
N CYS A 91 -14.01 10.23 -9.64
CA CYS A 91 -13.14 9.09 -10.01
C CYS A 91 -12.10 8.73 -8.92
N GLY A 92 -12.07 9.41 -7.76
CA GLY A 92 -11.11 9.19 -6.67
C GLY A 92 -11.77 9.21 -5.29
N GLY A 93 -11.21 8.47 -4.33
CA GLY A 93 -11.69 8.36 -2.95
C GLY A 93 -11.91 6.92 -2.45
N ARG A 94 -12.09 5.97 -3.37
CA ARG A 94 -12.34 4.54 -3.05
C ARG A 94 -11.14 3.77 -2.50
N GLY A 95 -9.93 4.33 -2.57
CA GLY A 95 -8.69 3.59 -2.32
C GLY A 95 -8.64 2.94 -0.94
N LEU A 96 -8.92 3.67 0.14
CA LEU A 96 -8.91 3.08 1.49
C LEU A 96 -10.13 2.20 1.78
N VAL A 97 -11.25 2.42 1.12
CA VAL A 97 -12.43 1.54 1.19
C VAL A 97 -12.09 0.18 0.59
N LEU A 98 -11.41 0.17 -0.57
CA LEU A 98 -10.90 -1.06 -1.19
C LEU A 98 -9.86 -1.76 -0.29
N VAL A 99 -8.95 -1.00 0.32
CA VAL A 99 -8.00 -1.56 1.30
C VAL A 99 -8.73 -2.22 2.47
N GLY A 100 -9.74 -1.56 3.04
CA GLY A 100 -10.52 -2.10 4.16
C GLY A 100 -11.37 -3.32 3.78
N ALA A 101 -11.86 -3.40 2.54
CA ALA A 101 -12.64 -4.55 2.08
C ALA A 101 -11.75 -5.78 1.78
N LEU A 102 -10.56 -5.55 1.20
CA LEU A 102 -9.70 -6.61 0.67
C LEU A 102 -8.65 -7.10 1.67
N ALA A 103 -8.10 -6.22 2.50
CA ALA A 103 -7.11 -6.60 3.50
C ALA A 103 -7.79 -7.22 4.72
N ASP A 104 -7.11 -8.17 5.36
CA ASP A 104 -7.58 -8.72 6.63
C ASP A 104 -7.37 -7.74 7.78
N ARG A 105 -6.24 -7.03 7.72
CA ARG A 105 -5.88 -5.97 8.64
C ARG A 105 -5.17 -4.88 7.86
N TRP A 106 -5.41 -3.64 8.22
CA TRP A 106 -4.66 -2.51 7.67
C TRP A 106 -4.57 -1.41 8.71
N GLY A 107 -3.64 -0.49 8.49
CA GLY A 107 -3.51 0.68 9.34
C GLY A 107 -2.44 1.62 8.85
N TYR A 108 -2.19 2.65 9.65
CA TYR A 108 -1.11 3.59 9.41
C TYR A 108 -0.41 3.93 10.71
N GLY A 109 0.81 4.44 10.61
CA GLY A 109 1.60 4.86 11.76
C GLY A 109 2.77 5.74 11.36
N THR A 110 3.51 6.19 12.37
CA THR A 110 4.78 6.90 12.17
C THR A 110 5.85 5.92 11.71
N ARG A 111 6.74 6.34 10.81
CA ARG A 111 7.95 5.58 10.49
C ARG A 111 9.16 6.13 11.23
N ARG A 112 10.31 5.44 11.15
CA ARG A 112 11.58 6.01 11.66
C ARG A 112 11.98 7.20 10.78
N GLY A 113 11.99 8.40 11.36
CA GLY A 113 12.20 9.65 10.64
C GLY A 113 10.90 10.24 10.06
N PRO A 114 10.97 11.34 9.29
CA PRO A 114 9.80 12.09 8.86
C PRO A 114 8.92 11.30 7.88
N GLY A 115 7.61 11.45 8.02
CA GLY A 115 6.58 10.78 7.22
C GLY A 115 5.87 9.65 7.94
N LYS A 116 5.12 8.89 7.15
CA LYS A 116 4.26 7.81 7.65
C LYS A 116 4.51 6.49 6.94
N VAL A 117 3.99 5.44 7.55
CA VAL A 117 3.81 4.13 6.94
C VAL A 117 2.33 3.81 6.90
N VAL A 118 1.84 3.36 5.76
CA VAL A 118 0.53 2.73 5.60
C VAL A 118 0.77 1.27 5.26
N TRP A 119 0.04 0.36 5.89
CA TRP A 119 0.28 -1.08 5.76
C TRP A 119 -1.02 -1.85 5.65
N ALA A 120 -0.94 -3.02 5.00
CA ALA A 120 -2.03 -3.98 4.84
C ALA A 120 -1.49 -5.40 4.98
N GLU A 121 -2.27 -6.28 5.60
CA GLU A 121 -1.99 -7.71 5.82
C GLU A 121 -3.07 -8.56 5.14
N PHE A 122 -2.64 -9.67 4.54
CA PHE A 122 -3.46 -10.71 3.91
C PHE A 122 -3.04 -12.06 4.46
N GLY A 123 -3.94 -13.04 4.49
CA GLY A 123 -3.70 -14.35 5.11
C GLY A 123 -3.54 -14.27 6.62
N SER A 124 -4.04 -13.20 7.23
CA SER A 124 -4.05 -13.04 8.69
C SER A 124 -5.49 -13.14 9.20
N VAL A 125 -5.68 -13.50 10.47
CA VAL A 125 -7.03 -13.54 11.07
C VAL A 125 -7.67 -12.16 10.91
N LYS A 126 -8.74 -12.06 10.11
CA LYS A 126 -9.58 -10.87 10.03
C LYS A 126 -10.07 -10.55 11.43
N LEU A 127 -9.74 -9.36 11.92
CA LEU A 127 -10.42 -8.85 13.10
C LEU A 127 -11.86 -8.55 12.65
N ALA A 128 -12.82 -9.27 13.22
CA ALA A 128 -14.22 -8.87 13.12
C ALA A 128 -14.36 -7.42 13.64
N PRO A 129 -15.22 -6.61 13.01
CA PRO A 129 -15.40 -5.20 13.36
C PRO A 129 -15.82 -4.99 14.82
#